data_AF-A0A2B7XY65-F1
#
_entry.id   AF-A0A2B7XY65-F1
#
_cell.length_a   1.000
_cell.length_b   1.000
_cell.length_c   1.000
_cell.angle_alpha   90.00
_cell.angle_beta   90.00
_cell.angle_gamma   90.00
#
_symmetry.space_group_name_H-M   'P 1'
#
loop_
_entity.id
_entity.type
_entity.pdbx_description
1 polymer ?
#
loop_
_entity_poly.entity_id
_entity_poly.type
_entity_poly.pdbx_seq_one_letter_code
_entity_poly.pdbx_strand_id
1 'polypeptide(L)'
;MFETPSPSPSPSQTTPSPFTTLPTDLLLEIAAYLKPLPKLCLALTCKSLLHKLDGSKTLRQSRKFRALIDDLNPCCCPAPDTVLGTHRWRLLRRLEDERWKCCSGCLKLHPVEEFAREELEKGADERKCVFGKGVGVVALCPCKTMTVREKGRMIRELAATSAEAEKAEGHCWHECSYTYDSAKVSVKITPRLELGELVLDFRYYIEGKILPGNLRLVRRTACPHSSLYVLLRKDRQARNESCDSGAQRCGVCQTVTTDIFWIIDEGTGYTQVSFRTERSLGRDTVLADKKWDLQSYFPFKKVVRLSEGVYCPWKQ
;
A
#
# COMPACT_ATOMS: atom_id res chain seq x y z
N MET A 1 61.71 -13.79 -25.33
CA MET A 1 61.20 -12.75 -24.42
C MET A 1 59.77 -13.13 -24.10
N PHE A 2 59.53 -13.67 -22.89
CA PHE A 2 58.20 -14.00 -22.42
C PHE A 2 57.72 -12.83 -21.56
N GLU A 3 56.63 -12.19 -21.97
CA GLU A 3 55.94 -11.18 -21.18
C GLU A 3 55.27 -11.86 -19.97
N THR A 4 55.60 -11.38 -18.78
CA THR A 4 54.92 -11.76 -17.54
C THR A 4 53.58 -11.05 -17.45
N PRO A 5 52.49 -11.75 -17.09
CA PRO A 5 51.19 -11.13 -16.89
C PRO A 5 51.19 -10.28 -15.61
N SER A 6 50.63 -9.08 -15.72
CA SER A 6 50.46 -8.14 -14.61
C SER A 6 49.56 -8.73 -13.51
N PRO A 7 49.85 -8.50 -12.22
CA PRO A 7 49.01 -8.98 -11.14
C PRO A 7 47.67 -8.24 -11.12
N SER A 8 46.59 -9.01 -10.97
CA SER A 8 45.24 -8.55 -10.77
C SER A 8 45.10 -7.67 -9.51
N PRO A 9 44.23 -6.65 -9.52
CA PRO A 9 44.04 -5.77 -8.38
C PRO A 9 43.44 -6.53 -7.20
N SER A 10 44.08 -6.38 -6.05
CA SER A 10 43.64 -6.93 -4.76
C SER A 10 42.26 -6.39 -4.33
N PRO A 11 41.47 -7.17 -3.57
CA PRO A 11 40.19 -6.71 -3.06
C PRO A 11 40.42 -5.50 -2.14
N SER A 12 39.82 -4.38 -2.51
CA SER A 12 39.88 -3.12 -1.77
C SER A 12 39.43 -3.34 -0.31
N GLN A 13 40.36 -3.14 0.62
CA GLN A 13 40.08 -3.10 2.05
C GLN A 13 39.19 -1.89 2.34
N THR A 14 37.89 -2.11 2.51
CA THR A 14 36.94 -1.03 2.85
C THR A 14 37.18 -0.63 4.30
N THR A 15 37.94 0.44 4.53
CA THR A 15 38.08 1.04 5.85
C THR A 15 36.70 1.49 6.36
N PRO A 16 36.30 1.10 7.59
CA PRO A 16 35.01 1.50 8.14
C PRO A 16 34.95 3.02 8.29
N SER A 17 33.83 3.62 7.88
CA SER A 17 33.62 5.06 8.01
C SER A 17 33.84 5.51 9.47
N PRO A 18 34.61 6.58 9.72
CA PRO A 18 34.83 7.13 11.07
C PRO A 18 33.52 7.48 11.79
N PHE A 19 32.45 7.74 11.05
CA PHE A 19 31.15 8.04 11.61
C PHE A 19 30.48 6.81 12.26
N THR A 20 30.77 5.60 11.74
CA THR A 20 30.19 4.36 12.26
C THR A 20 30.89 3.85 13.53
N THR A 21 32.11 4.33 13.79
CA THR A 21 32.93 3.99 14.96
C THR A 21 32.69 4.91 16.15
N LEU A 22 31.91 5.98 15.99
CA LEU A 22 31.50 6.84 17.10
C LEU A 22 30.77 6.05 18.20
N PRO A 23 31.03 6.36 19.48
CA PRO A 23 30.22 5.89 20.60
C PRO A 23 28.73 6.15 20.36
N THR A 24 27.89 5.20 20.77
CA THR A 24 26.43 5.27 20.55
C THR A 24 25.84 6.54 21.14
N ASP A 25 26.32 7.00 22.29
CA ASP A 25 25.81 8.19 22.97
C ASP A 25 26.03 9.46 22.14
N LEU A 26 27.24 9.63 21.57
CA LEU A 26 27.53 10.76 20.67
C LEU A 26 26.70 10.69 19.40
N LEU A 27 26.47 9.49 18.85
CA LEU A 27 25.59 9.31 17.70
C LEU A 27 24.14 9.71 18.00
N LEU A 28 23.63 9.35 19.18
CA LEU A 28 22.29 9.70 19.64
C LEU A 28 22.17 11.21 19.90
N GLU A 29 23.20 11.83 20.46
CA GLU A 29 23.29 13.27 20.67
C GLU A 29 23.27 14.02 19.33
N ILE A 30 24.14 13.65 18.38
CA ILE A 30 24.12 14.22 17.01
C ILE A 30 22.73 14.03 16.39
N ALA A 31 22.15 12.84 16.50
CA ALA A 31 20.84 12.53 15.95
C ALA A 31 19.68 13.25 16.66
N ALA A 32 19.88 13.82 17.85
CA ALA A 32 18.90 14.65 18.55
C ALA A 32 18.76 16.04 17.89
N TYR A 33 19.85 16.56 17.30
CA TYR A 33 19.84 17.81 16.53
C TYR A 33 19.24 17.68 15.13
N LEU A 34 19.08 16.44 14.62
CA LEU A 34 18.55 16.20 13.29
C LEU A 34 17.02 16.21 13.26
N LYS A 35 16.46 16.96 12.30
CA LYS A 35 15.04 16.83 11.92
C LYS A 35 14.72 15.39 11.48
N PRO A 36 13.45 14.94 11.54
CA PRO A 36 13.10 13.54 11.26
C PRO A 36 13.58 13.00 9.91
N LEU A 37 13.53 13.82 8.85
CA LEU A 37 13.94 13.43 7.49
C LEU A 37 15.45 13.15 7.39
N PRO A 38 16.36 14.10 7.68
CA PRO A 38 17.80 13.82 7.67
C PRO A 38 18.20 12.75 8.70
N LYS A 39 17.52 12.65 9.85
CA LYS A 39 17.74 11.58 10.83
C LYS A 39 17.48 10.20 10.21
N LEU A 40 16.39 10.05 9.45
CA LEU A 40 16.06 8.79 8.79
C LEU A 40 16.99 8.50 7.60
N CYS A 41 17.37 9.51 6.83
CA CYS A 41 18.40 9.35 5.79
C CYS A 41 19.71 8.83 6.39
N LEU A 42 20.18 9.42 7.50
CA LEU A 42 21.38 8.98 8.20
C LEU A 42 21.27 7.52 8.66
N ALA A 43 20.14 7.16 9.27
CA ALA A 43 19.85 5.80 9.70
C ALA A 43 19.90 4.80 8.52
N LEU A 44 19.45 5.20 7.32
CA LEU A 44 19.38 4.31 6.16
C LEU A 44 20.71 4.14 5.40
N THR A 45 21.77 4.88 5.77
CA THR A 45 23.08 4.76 5.10
C THR A 45 23.74 3.40 5.33
N CYS A 46 23.58 2.80 6.52
CA CYS A 46 24.11 1.47 6.81
C CYS A 46 23.30 0.75 7.90
N LYS A 47 23.43 -0.59 7.95
CA LYS A 47 22.70 -1.44 8.91
C LYS A 47 22.99 -1.06 10.38
N SER A 48 24.24 -0.69 10.69
CA SER A 48 24.65 -0.29 12.04
C SER A 48 23.92 0.97 12.51
N LEU A 49 23.92 2.03 11.68
CA LEU A 49 23.21 3.27 11.98
C LEU A 49 21.70 3.08 12.00
N LEU A 50 21.15 2.21 11.13
CA LEU A 50 19.73 1.88 11.16
C LEU A 50 19.33 1.27 12.50
N HIS A 51 20.14 0.33 13.00
CA HIS A 51 19.90 -0.31 14.29
C HIS A 51 20.03 0.69 15.45
N LYS A 52 21.08 1.51 15.45
CA LYS A 52 21.33 2.50 16.51
C LYS A 52 20.28 3.62 16.56
N LEU A 53 19.85 4.14 15.40
CA LEU A 53 19.02 5.34 15.31
C LEU A 53 17.52 5.06 15.12
N ASP A 54 17.17 3.87 14.61
CA ASP A 54 15.78 3.47 14.33
C ASP A 54 15.56 1.96 14.57
N GLY A 55 16.28 1.35 15.52
CA GLY A 55 16.12 -0.08 15.86
C GLY A 55 14.67 -0.43 16.24
N SER A 56 14.02 0.45 17.02
CA SER A 56 12.61 0.33 17.44
C SER A 56 11.60 0.56 16.32
N LYS A 57 12.06 0.92 15.11
CA LYS A 57 11.25 1.28 13.95
C LYS A 57 10.39 2.53 14.12
N THR A 58 10.46 3.21 15.26
CA THR A 58 9.60 4.35 15.60
C THR A 58 9.75 5.50 14.60
N LEU A 59 10.95 5.75 14.09
CA LEU A 59 11.20 6.82 13.12
C LEU A 59 10.55 6.47 11.78
N ARG A 60 10.88 5.31 11.20
CA ARG A 60 10.30 4.89 9.91
C ARG A 60 8.81 4.57 9.95
N GLN A 61 8.29 4.17 11.11
CA GLN A 61 6.86 3.93 11.34
C GLN A 61 6.12 5.14 11.88
N SER A 62 6.78 6.29 12.05
CA SER A 62 6.09 7.51 12.44
C SER A 62 5.06 7.90 11.37
N ARG A 63 3.96 8.54 11.81
CA ARG A 63 2.90 9.04 10.93
C ARG A 63 3.47 9.88 9.78
N LYS A 64 4.51 10.68 10.04
CA LYS A 64 5.19 11.51 9.03
C LYS A 64 5.70 10.71 7.82
N PHE A 65 6.23 9.50 8.02
CA PHE A 65 6.80 8.67 6.94
C PHE A 65 5.89 7.52 6.50
N ARG A 66 4.85 7.20 7.27
CA ARG A 66 3.79 6.26 6.87
C ARG A 66 2.69 6.92 6.05
N ALA A 67 2.41 8.20 6.28
CA ALA A 67 1.34 8.95 5.65
C ALA A 67 1.62 9.24 4.17
N LEU A 68 1.46 8.23 3.33
CA LEU A 68 1.07 8.45 1.94
C LEU A 68 -0.44 8.66 1.85
N ILE A 69 -1.19 7.93 2.69
CA ILE A 69 -2.66 7.87 2.68
C ILE A 69 -3.22 8.35 4.03
N ASP A 70 -2.42 8.34 5.10
CA ASP A 70 -2.87 8.57 6.48
C ASP A 70 -3.54 9.93 6.75
N ASP A 71 -3.16 10.95 5.99
CA ASP A 71 -3.62 12.34 6.19
C ASP A 71 -4.54 12.83 5.07
N LEU A 72 -4.86 11.99 4.09
CA LEU A 72 -5.68 12.36 2.95
C LEU A 72 -7.14 12.03 3.24
N ASN A 73 -8.00 13.02 3.06
CA ASN A 73 -9.44 12.89 3.26
C ASN A 73 -9.98 11.72 2.40
N PRO A 74 -10.58 10.67 3.00
CA PRO A 74 -11.12 9.53 2.26
C PRO A 74 -12.24 9.89 1.26
N CYS A 75 -12.75 11.12 1.30
CA CYS A 75 -13.73 11.65 0.35
C CYS A 75 -13.13 12.38 -0.86
N CYS A 76 -11.81 12.65 -0.88
CA CYS A 76 -11.17 13.44 -1.92
C CYS A 76 -9.89 12.76 -2.43
N CYS A 77 -9.77 12.61 -3.75
CA CYS A 77 -8.46 12.36 -4.35
C CYS A 77 -7.55 13.55 -4.00
N PRO A 78 -6.39 13.32 -3.36
CA PRO A 78 -5.43 14.40 -3.14
C PRO A 78 -4.97 14.96 -4.48
N ALA A 79 -4.71 16.26 -4.54
CA ALA A 79 -3.96 16.82 -5.65
C ALA A 79 -2.55 16.19 -5.70
N PRO A 80 -1.92 16.06 -6.88
CA PRO A 80 -0.54 15.59 -7.00
C PRO A 80 0.41 16.28 -6.01
N ASP A 81 0.32 17.60 -5.93
CA ASP A 81 1.20 18.42 -5.09
C ASP A 81 1.07 18.09 -3.59
N THR A 82 -0.12 17.63 -3.15
CA THR A 82 -0.33 17.20 -1.77
C THR A 82 0.45 15.92 -1.46
N VAL A 83 0.46 14.96 -2.39
CA VAL A 83 1.15 13.67 -2.25
C VAL A 83 2.65 13.84 -2.38
N LEU A 84 3.10 14.60 -3.38
CA LEU A 84 4.51 14.90 -3.63
C LEU A 84 5.07 15.87 -2.57
N GLY A 85 4.22 16.60 -1.86
CA GLY A 85 4.60 17.41 -0.71
C GLY A 85 4.93 16.62 0.56
N THR A 86 4.58 15.32 0.62
CA THR A 86 4.72 14.51 1.86
C THR A 86 6.18 14.30 2.28
N HIS A 87 6.41 14.12 3.59
CA HIS A 87 7.73 13.75 4.12
C HIS A 87 8.22 12.42 3.56
N ARG A 88 7.29 11.49 3.32
CA ARG A 88 7.59 10.21 2.67
C ARG A 88 8.11 10.41 1.24
N TRP A 89 7.46 11.22 0.41
CA TRP A 89 7.96 11.48 -0.94
C TRP A 89 9.31 12.18 -0.93
N ARG A 90 9.49 13.19 -0.06
CA ARG A 90 10.78 13.87 0.13
C ARG A 90 11.90 12.90 0.56
N LEU A 91 11.58 11.91 1.39
CA LEU A 91 12.52 10.85 1.75
C LEU A 91 12.92 10.01 0.54
N LEU A 92 11.95 9.54 -0.25
CA LEU A 92 12.25 8.75 -1.45
C LEU A 92 13.16 9.52 -2.40
N ARG A 93 12.89 10.80 -2.66
CA ARG A 93 13.76 11.65 -3.52
C ARG A 93 15.20 11.74 -3.02
N ARG A 94 15.40 11.76 -1.70
CA ARG A 94 16.76 11.79 -1.11
C ARG A 94 17.47 10.44 -1.12
N LEU A 95 16.73 9.36 -1.30
CA LEU A 95 17.26 8.01 -1.41
C LEU A 95 17.48 7.59 -2.87
N GLU A 96 17.28 8.50 -3.84
CA GLU A 96 17.72 8.23 -5.21
C GLU A 96 19.24 8.18 -5.29
N ASP A 97 19.74 7.22 -6.07
CA ASP A 97 21.15 7.07 -6.40
C ASP A 97 21.28 6.59 -7.86
N GLU A 98 22.43 6.05 -8.23
CA GLU A 98 22.69 5.49 -9.57
C GLU A 98 21.94 4.19 -9.84
N ARG A 99 21.44 3.51 -8.80
CA ARG A 99 20.76 2.20 -8.88
C ARG A 99 19.26 2.30 -8.68
N TRP A 100 18.80 3.31 -7.95
CA TRP A 100 17.41 3.47 -7.55
C TRP A 100 16.88 4.86 -7.91
N LYS A 101 15.75 4.91 -8.61
CA LYS A 101 15.02 6.14 -8.94
C LYS A 101 13.60 6.07 -8.41
N CYS A 102 13.02 7.21 -8.04
CA CYS A 102 11.62 7.30 -7.65
C CYS A 102 10.73 7.19 -8.88
N CYS A 103 9.66 6.42 -8.75
CA CYS A 103 8.54 6.47 -9.68
C CYS A 103 7.43 7.32 -9.07
N SER A 104 7.14 8.46 -9.70
CA SER A 104 6.03 9.34 -9.33
C SER A 104 4.69 8.66 -9.43
N GLY A 105 4.57 7.57 -10.20
CA GLY A 105 3.39 6.73 -10.39
C GLY A 105 3.20 5.59 -9.38
N CYS A 106 4.27 5.12 -8.75
CA CYS A 106 4.22 4.04 -7.74
C CYS A 106 4.41 4.57 -6.32
N LEU A 107 4.92 5.80 -6.18
CA LEU A 107 5.30 6.39 -4.89
C LEU A 107 6.31 5.51 -4.14
N LYS A 108 7.24 4.93 -4.90
CA LYS A 108 8.31 4.01 -4.46
C LYS A 108 9.58 4.20 -5.29
N LEU A 109 10.69 3.70 -4.74
CA LEU A 109 11.94 3.52 -5.47
C LEU A 109 11.86 2.25 -6.32
N HIS A 110 12.38 2.33 -7.53
CA HIS A 110 12.55 1.23 -8.46
C HIS A 110 13.99 1.20 -8.96
N PRO A 111 14.51 0.02 -9.36
CA PRO A 111 15.78 -0.08 -10.08
C PRO A 111 15.77 0.76 -11.35
N VAL A 112 16.91 1.31 -11.76
CA VAL A 112 17.02 2.15 -12.97
C VAL A 112 16.57 1.41 -14.23
N GLU A 113 16.75 0.10 -14.28
CA GLU A 113 16.37 -0.77 -15.39
C GLU A 113 14.85 -0.87 -15.57
N GLU A 114 14.07 -0.46 -14.56
CA GLU A 114 12.60 -0.40 -14.63
C GLU A 114 12.10 0.97 -15.15
N PHE A 115 12.96 1.76 -15.79
CA PHE A 115 12.60 3.03 -16.43
C PHE A 115 13.05 3.05 -17.90
N ALA A 116 12.23 3.64 -18.77
CA ALA A 116 12.65 3.98 -20.11
C ALA A 116 13.67 5.13 -20.07
N ARG A 117 14.53 5.25 -21.09
CA ARG A 117 15.60 6.27 -21.11
C ARG A 117 15.01 7.69 -21.02
N GLU A 118 13.90 7.93 -21.70
CA GLU A 118 13.18 9.21 -21.72
C GLU A 118 12.55 9.55 -20.36
N GLU A 119 12.24 8.55 -19.54
CA GLU A 119 11.73 8.77 -18.18
C GLU A 119 12.85 9.11 -17.20
N LEU A 120 14.07 8.60 -17.42
CA LEU A 120 15.23 8.90 -16.58
C LEU A 120 15.69 10.37 -16.71
N GLU A 121 15.45 10.98 -17.87
CA GLU A 121 15.68 12.41 -18.12
C GLU A 121 14.71 13.31 -17.34
N LYS A 122 13.55 12.79 -16.94
CA LYS A 122 12.55 13.54 -16.17
C LYS A 122 12.92 13.65 -14.70
N GLY A 123 12.43 14.72 -14.06
CA GLY A 123 12.50 14.87 -12.61
C GLY A 123 11.67 13.82 -11.87
N ALA A 124 12.04 13.55 -10.60
CA ALA A 124 11.38 12.53 -9.77
C ALA A 124 9.85 12.69 -9.70
N ASP A 125 9.35 13.93 -9.71
CA ASP A 125 7.94 14.27 -9.56
C ASP A 125 7.10 13.91 -10.81
N GLU A 126 7.74 13.67 -11.96
CA GLU A 126 7.09 13.34 -13.23
C GLU A 126 7.43 11.94 -13.74
N ARG A 127 8.62 11.44 -13.40
CA ARG A 127 9.18 10.16 -13.84
C ARG A 127 8.31 8.96 -13.50
N LYS A 128 8.08 8.07 -14.47
CA LYS A 128 7.31 6.83 -14.32
C LYS A 128 8.11 5.61 -14.76
N CYS A 129 7.90 4.49 -14.08
CA CYS A 129 8.47 3.20 -14.44
C CYS A 129 7.80 2.59 -15.68
N VAL A 130 8.40 1.53 -16.22
CA VAL A 130 7.96 0.78 -17.42
C VAL A 130 6.57 0.19 -17.35
N PHE A 131 5.98 0.04 -16.15
CA PHE A 131 4.61 -0.48 -15.95
C PHE A 131 3.49 0.44 -16.49
N GLY A 132 3.85 1.59 -17.09
CA GLY A 132 2.94 2.45 -17.84
C GLY A 132 2.19 3.47 -16.98
N LYS A 133 1.33 4.25 -17.64
CA LYS A 133 0.66 5.42 -17.04
C LYS A 133 -0.34 5.05 -15.92
N GLY A 134 -0.85 3.81 -15.91
CA GLY A 134 -1.81 3.29 -14.92
C GLY A 134 -1.16 2.60 -13.71
N VAL A 135 0.16 2.71 -13.52
CA VAL A 135 0.89 1.90 -12.53
C VAL A 135 0.38 2.05 -11.10
N GLY A 136 -0.01 3.25 -10.67
CA GLY A 136 -0.84 3.44 -9.50
C GLY A 136 -0.33 2.87 -8.17
N VAL A 137 -1.11 3.06 -7.10
CA VAL A 137 -0.96 2.28 -5.86
C VAL A 137 -2.33 1.78 -5.40
N VAL A 138 -2.45 0.49 -5.16
CA VAL A 138 -3.66 -0.10 -4.61
C VAL A 138 -3.54 -0.15 -3.08
N ALA A 139 -4.45 0.53 -2.39
CA ALA A 139 -4.57 0.38 -0.93
C ALA A 139 -5.37 -0.90 -0.61
N LEU A 140 -4.82 -1.74 0.25
CA LEU A 140 -5.45 -2.98 0.71
C LEU A 140 -6.00 -2.81 2.12
N CYS A 141 -5.21 -2.21 3.00
CA CYS A 141 -5.59 -1.81 4.35
C CYS A 141 -4.72 -0.59 4.77
N PRO A 142 -4.97 0.04 5.94
CA PRO A 142 -4.23 1.22 6.36
C PRO A 142 -2.71 1.03 6.47
N CYS A 143 -2.22 -0.20 6.68
CA CYS A 143 -0.79 -0.49 6.77
C CYS A 143 -0.21 -1.21 5.54
N LYS A 144 -1.04 -1.58 4.54
CA LYS A 144 -0.61 -2.35 3.38
C LYS A 144 -1.12 -1.76 2.07
N THR A 145 -0.17 -1.49 1.19
CA THR A 145 -0.39 -1.07 -0.20
C THR A 145 0.32 -2.02 -1.15
N MET A 146 -0.14 -2.09 -2.39
CA MET A 146 0.48 -2.88 -3.45
C MET A 146 0.73 -2.04 -4.70
N THR A 147 1.85 -2.32 -5.37
CA THR A 147 2.23 -1.80 -6.69
C THR A 147 2.12 -2.89 -7.76
N VAL A 148 2.08 -2.53 -9.05
CA VAL A 148 2.03 -3.51 -10.15
C VAL A 148 3.19 -4.51 -10.07
N ARG A 149 4.39 -4.01 -9.72
CA ARG A 149 5.57 -4.84 -9.49
C ARG A 149 5.35 -5.90 -8.42
N GLU A 150 4.74 -5.52 -7.30
CA GLU A 150 4.44 -6.44 -6.20
C GLU A 150 3.32 -7.42 -6.58
N LYS A 151 2.33 -7.00 -7.37
CA LYS A 151 1.33 -7.89 -7.96
C LYS A 151 2.00 -8.98 -8.81
N GLY A 152 2.81 -8.59 -9.80
CA GLY A 152 3.45 -9.55 -10.70
C GLY A 152 4.41 -10.48 -9.98
N ARG A 153 5.13 -9.99 -8.95
CA ARG A 153 5.92 -10.86 -8.07
C ARG A 153 5.05 -11.87 -7.32
N MET A 154 3.96 -11.44 -6.71
CA MET A 154 3.05 -12.31 -5.97
C MET A 154 2.40 -13.37 -6.88
N ILE A 155 2.02 -13.01 -8.10
CA ILE A 155 1.46 -13.98 -9.07
C ILE A 155 2.48 -15.07 -9.38
N ARG A 156 3.73 -14.70 -9.66
CA ARG A 156 4.81 -15.66 -9.95
C ARG A 156 5.14 -16.55 -8.75
N GLU A 157 5.18 -15.97 -7.54
CA GLU A 157 5.37 -16.72 -6.29
C GLU A 157 4.23 -17.75 -6.08
N LEU A 158 2.97 -17.32 -6.23
CA LEU A 158 1.82 -18.22 -6.08
C LEU A 158 1.78 -19.31 -7.15
N ALA A 159 2.10 -18.96 -8.40
CA ALA A 159 2.14 -19.92 -9.51
C ALA A 159 3.19 -21.01 -9.26
N ALA A 160 4.38 -20.63 -8.77
CA ALA A 160 5.42 -21.57 -8.38
C ALA A 160 4.95 -22.50 -7.24
N THR A 161 4.34 -21.95 -6.18
CA THR A 161 3.84 -22.78 -5.06
C THR A 161 2.66 -23.68 -5.44
N SER A 162 1.81 -23.26 -6.38
CA SER A 162 0.68 -24.07 -6.85
C SER A 162 1.11 -25.26 -7.72
N ALA A 163 2.28 -25.18 -8.37
CA ALA A 163 2.88 -26.30 -9.07
C ALA A 163 3.44 -27.36 -8.10
N GLU A 164 3.69 -26.98 -6.85
CA GLU A 164 4.33 -27.81 -5.83
C GLU A 164 3.35 -28.35 -4.76
N ALA A 165 2.13 -27.81 -4.64
CA ALA A 165 1.21 -28.17 -3.56
C ALA A 165 -0.24 -28.38 -4.04
N GLU A 166 -0.68 -29.64 -4.07
CA GLU A 166 -2.09 -29.99 -3.93
C GLU A 166 -2.49 -29.80 -2.45
N LYS A 167 -3.47 -28.92 -2.16
CA LYS A 167 -4.11 -28.70 -0.84
C LYS A 167 -3.37 -27.86 0.23
N ALA A 168 -2.83 -26.69 -0.12
CA ALA A 168 -2.61 -25.65 0.90
C ALA A 168 -3.83 -24.72 0.97
N GLU A 169 -4.58 -24.75 2.08
CA GLU A 169 -5.50 -23.67 2.42
C GLU A 169 -4.75 -22.34 2.35
N GLY A 170 -5.34 -21.33 1.69
CA GLY A 170 -4.64 -20.10 1.31
C GLY A 170 -3.90 -19.46 2.49
N HIS A 171 -2.59 -19.32 2.34
CA HIS A 171 -1.71 -18.71 3.34
C HIS A 171 -2.18 -17.28 3.67
N CYS A 172 -2.35 -16.99 4.97
CA CYS A 172 -2.60 -15.63 5.44
C CYS A 172 -1.39 -14.75 5.12
N TRP A 173 -1.50 -13.91 4.09
CA TRP A 173 -0.40 -13.05 3.67
C TRP A 173 -0.27 -11.80 4.54
N HIS A 174 -1.41 -11.30 5.04
CA HIS A 174 -1.42 -10.11 5.88
C HIS A 174 -2.61 -10.09 6.81
N GLU A 175 -2.35 -9.77 8.07
CA GLU A 175 -3.37 -9.53 9.08
C GLU A 175 -3.02 -8.25 9.85
N CYS A 176 -4.02 -7.39 10.06
CA CYS A 176 -3.86 -6.22 10.90
C CYS A 176 -5.18 -5.77 11.52
N SER A 177 -5.06 -5.02 12.61
CA SER A 177 -6.18 -4.33 13.27
C SER A 177 -5.88 -2.85 13.42
N TYR A 178 -6.94 -2.05 13.35
CA TYR A 178 -6.88 -0.62 13.52
C TYR A 178 -8.17 -0.11 14.15
N THR A 179 -8.06 0.95 14.95
CA THR A 179 -9.19 1.52 15.67
C THR A 179 -9.54 2.88 15.07
N TYR A 180 -10.82 3.07 14.78
CA TYR A 180 -11.41 4.34 14.36
C TYR A 180 -12.48 4.72 15.38
N ASP A 181 -12.20 5.78 16.15
CA ASP A 181 -13.05 6.17 17.28
C ASP A 181 -13.29 4.99 18.23
N SER A 182 -14.53 4.57 18.46
CA SER A 182 -14.84 3.38 19.28
C SER A 182 -14.94 2.07 18.48
N ALA A 183 -14.66 2.07 17.18
CA ALA A 183 -14.77 0.90 16.31
C ALA A 183 -13.39 0.30 16.02
N LYS A 184 -13.20 -0.97 16.36
CA LYS A 184 -12.02 -1.75 16.01
C LYS A 184 -12.32 -2.54 14.75
N VAL A 185 -11.46 -2.41 13.75
CA VAL A 185 -11.56 -3.10 12.46
C VAL A 185 -10.32 -3.98 12.31
N SER A 186 -10.54 -5.27 12.19
CA SER A 186 -9.54 -6.28 11.88
C SER A 186 -9.73 -6.78 10.46
N VAL A 187 -8.64 -6.98 9.73
CA VAL A 187 -8.67 -7.50 8.37
C VAL A 187 -7.61 -8.58 8.18
N LYS A 188 -8.03 -9.69 7.59
CA LYS A 188 -7.16 -10.77 7.13
C LYS A 188 -7.19 -10.80 5.60
N ILE A 189 -6.02 -10.85 4.95
CA ILE A 189 -5.86 -10.85 3.50
C ILE A 189 -5.19 -12.15 3.06
N THR A 190 -5.89 -12.91 2.23
CA THR A 190 -5.40 -14.17 1.66
C THR A 190 -5.37 -14.05 0.13
N PRO A 191 -4.19 -14.09 -0.50
CA PRO A 191 -4.07 -14.07 -1.95
C PRO A 191 -4.28 -15.46 -2.53
N ARG A 192 -4.87 -15.51 -3.73
CA ARG A 192 -5.04 -16.74 -4.51
C ARG A 192 -4.97 -16.43 -6.00
N LEU A 193 -4.69 -17.45 -6.80
CA LEU A 193 -4.79 -17.36 -8.25
C LEU A 193 -6.14 -17.92 -8.72
N GLU A 194 -6.80 -17.18 -9.60
CA GLU A 194 -8.01 -17.63 -10.29
C GLU A 194 -7.84 -17.36 -11.79
N LEU A 195 -7.75 -18.42 -12.59
CA LEU A 195 -7.56 -18.31 -14.04
C LEU A 195 -6.35 -17.40 -14.42
N GLY A 196 -5.27 -17.48 -13.63
CA GLY A 196 -4.04 -16.68 -13.80
C GLY A 196 -4.14 -15.23 -13.30
N GLU A 197 -5.26 -14.82 -12.70
CA GLU A 197 -5.41 -13.52 -12.06
C GLU A 197 -5.12 -13.58 -10.57
N LEU A 198 -4.51 -12.53 -10.04
CA LEU A 198 -4.41 -12.35 -8.59
C LEU A 198 -5.78 -11.95 -8.05
N VAL A 199 -6.37 -12.81 -7.23
CA VAL A 199 -7.56 -12.50 -6.45
C VAL A 199 -7.16 -12.41 -4.98
N LEU A 200 -7.52 -11.31 -4.34
CA LEU A 200 -7.32 -11.11 -2.91
C LEU A 200 -8.64 -11.31 -2.18
N ASP A 201 -8.62 -12.27 -1.27
CA ASP A 201 -9.68 -12.48 -0.31
C ASP A 201 -9.44 -11.65 0.94
N PHE A 202 -10.44 -10.86 1.36
CA PHE A 202 -10.39 -10.09 2.58
C PHE A 202 -11.48 -10.58 3.52
N ARG A 203 -11.12 -10.88 4.75
CA ARG A 203 -12.07 -11.14 5.83
C ARG A 203 -11.99 -10.01 6.84
N TYR A 204 -13.10 -9.32 7.01
CA TYR A 204 -13.24 -8.21 7.94
C TYR A 204 -13.96 -8.68 9.19
N TYR A 205 -13.47 -8.23 10.33
CA TYR A 205 -14.13 -8.35 11.63
C TYR A 205 -14.13 -6.96 12.25
N ILE A 206 -15.33 -6.40 12.45
CA ILE A 206 -15.50 -5.05 12.99
C ILE A 206 -16.31 -5.16 14.25
N GLU A 207 -15.85 -4.49 15.30
CA GLU A 207 -16.50 -4.50 16.59
C GLU A 207 -16.49 -3.11 17.22
N GLY A 208 -17.57 -2.73 17.89
CA GLY A 208 -17.67 -1.44 18.56
C GLY A 208 -19.10 -1.00 18.82
N LYS A 209 -19.23 0.18 19.42
CA LYS A 209 -20.52 0.85 19.62
C LYS A 209 -20.88 1.71 18.41
N ILE A 210 -22.17 1.97 18.21
CA ILE A 210 -22.68 2.91 17.18
C ILE A 210 -22.23 2.52 15.75
N LEU A 211 -22.27 1.23 15.42
CA LEU A 211 -22.02 0.75 14.05
C LEU A 211 -23.27 0.89 13.16
N PRO A 212 -23.12 1.24 11.87
CA PRO A 212 -21.89 1.56 11.15
C PRO A 212 -21.42 3.02 11.30
N GLY A 213 -22.09 3.85 12.11
CA GLY A 213 -21.83 5.30 12.24
C GLY A 213 -20.37 5.67 12.45
N ASN A 214 -19.68 4.95 13.33
CA ASN A 214 -18.26 5.20 13.64
C ASN A 214 -17.30 4.79 12.49
N LEU A 215 -17.82 4.18 11.43
CA LEU A 215 -17.06 3.81 10.23
C LEU A 215 -17.07 4.89 9.14
N ARG A 216 -17.72 6.03 9.34
CA ARG A 216 -17.83 7.12 8.34
C ARG A 216 -16.47 7.63 7.86
N LEU A 217 -15.49 7.66 8.75
CA LEU A 217 -14.12 8.12 8.46
C LEU A 217 -13.18 6.97 8.07
N VAL A 218 -13.66 5.73 8.12
CA VAL A 218 -12.87 4.57 7.74
C VAL A 218 -12.64 4.61 6.24
N ARG A 219 -11.40 4.33 5.85
CA ARG A 219 -11.01 4.33 4.45
C ARG A 219 -11.75 3.28 3.64
N ARG A 220 -11.74 3.51 2.33
CA ARG A 220 -12.23 2.60 1.29
C ARG A 220 -11.28 1.40 1.11
N THR A 221 -11.22 0.56 2.14
CA THR A 221 -10.32 -0.61 2.22
C THR A 221 -10.95 -1.86 1.60
N ALA A 222 -12.25 -2.08 1.87
CA ALA A 222 -13.05 -3.15 1.26
C ALA A 222 -13.14 -2.99 -0.26
N CYS A 223 -13.49 -1.80 -0.73
CA CYS A 223 -13.58 -1.48 -2.14
C CYS A 223 -13.13 -0.03 -2.35
N PRO A 224 -12.32 0.28 -3.38
CA PRO A 224 -11.88 1.66 -3.58
C PRO A 224 -13.01 2.64 -3.97
N HIS A 225 -14.17 2.11 -4.33
CA HIS A 225 -15.34 2.89 -4.74
C HIS A 225 -16.42 3.01 -3.67
N SER A 226 -16.34 2.24 -2.58
CA SER A 226 -17.35 2.21 -1.52
C SER A 226 -16.70 2.14 -0.13
N SER A 227 -17.13 3.02 0.79
CA SER A 227 -16.67 2.97 2.18
C SER A 227 -17.35 1.83 2.95
N LEU A 228 -16.71 1.38 4.04
CA LEU A 228 -17.31 0.41 4.96
C LEU A 228 -18.65 0.90 5.52
N TYR A 229 -18.76 2.21 5.79
CA TYR A 229 -20.02 2.83 6.21
C TYR A 229 -21.15 2.63 5.18
N VAL A 230 -20.90 2.95 3.90
CA VAL A 230 -21.91 2.83 2.85
C VAL A 230 -22.30 1.38 2.62
N LEU A 231 -21.31 0.48 2.57
CA LEU A 231 -21.53 -0.96 2.43
C LEU A 231 -22.46 -1.51 3.51
N LEU A 232 -22.09 -1.29 4.78
CA LEU A 232 -22.82 -1.83 5.93
C LEU A 232 -24.16 -1.14 6.17
N ARG A 233 -24.28 0.15 5.83
CA ARG A 233 -25.58 0.84 5.89
C ARG A 233 -26.57 0.26 4.88
N LYS A 234 -26.13 -0.01 3.64
CA LYS A 234 -26.98 -0.62 2.61
C LYS A 234 -27.43 -2.03 3.02
N ASP A 235 -26.51 -2.84 3.56
CA ASP A 235 -26.85 -4.17 4.06
C ASP A 235 -27.88 -4.11 5.20
N ARG A 236 -27.66 -3.23 6.19
CA ARG A 236 -28.60 -3.05 7.31
C ARG A 236 -29.99 -2.60 6.85
N GLN A 237 -30.05 -1.73 5.84
CA GLN A 237 -31.33 -1.28 5.26
C GLN A 237 -32.04 -2.42 4.53
N ALA A 238 -31.34 -3.19 3.69
CA ALA A 238 -31.91 -4.32 2.96
C ALA A 238 -32.50 -5.39 3.91
N ARG A 239 -31.84 -5.64 5.05
CA ARG A 239 -32.34 -6.55 6.10
C ARG A 239 -33.64 -6.07 6.73
N ASN A 240 -33.75 -4.78 7.00
CA ASN A 240 -34.98 -4.19 7.56
C ASN A 240 -36.15 -4.26 6.56
N GLU A 241 -35.84 -4.21 5.26
CA GLU A 241 -36.81 -4.27 4.17
C GLU A 241 -37.16 -5.73 3.76
N SER A 242 -36.65 -6.74 4.50
CA SER A 242 -36.83 -8.17 4.22
C SER A 242 -36.38 -8.59 2.81
N CYS A 243 -35.44 -7.85 2.21
CA CYS A 243 -34.78 -8.25 0.98
C CYS A 243 -33.63 -9.20 1.30
N ASP A 244 -33.43 -10.21 0.45
CA ASP A 244 -32.26 -11.07 0.52
C ASP A 244 -31.00 -10.22 0.33
N SER A 245 -30.20 -10.09 1.38
CA SER A 245 -28.90 -9.43 1.37
C SER A 245 -27.87 -10.33 0.68
N GLY A 246 -28.11 -10.63 -0.59
CA GLY A 246 -27.21 -11.40 -1.45
C GLY A 246 -25.87 -10.69 -1.69
N ALA A 247 -25.02 -11.31 -2.50
CA ALA A 247 -23.69 -10.78 -2.81
C ALA A 247 -23.76 -9.36 -3.38
N GLN A 248 -23.14 -8.39 -2.69
CA GLN A 248 -23.07 -7.01 -3.15
C GLN A 248 -21.87 -6.84 -4.09
N ARG A 249 -22.09 -6.27 -5.27
CA ARG A 249 -21.06 -6.11 -6.30
C ARG A 249 -20.82 -4.64 -6.61
N CYS A 250 -19.55 -4.22 -6.62
CA CYS A 250 -19.18 -2.88 -7.06
C CYS A 250 -19.33 -2.77 -8.59
N GLY A 251 -20.16 -1.84 -9.06
CA GLY A 251 -20.35 -1.60 -10.50
C GLY A 251 -19.12 -1.09 -11.25
N VAL A 252 -18.06 -0.68 -10.55
CA VAL A 252 -16.84 -0.14 -11.17
C VAL A 252 -15.72 -1.19 -11.23
N CYS A 253 -15.21 -1.66 -10.09
CA CYS A 253 -14.11 -2.63 -10.04
C CYS A 253 -14.54 -4.08 -9.84
N GLN A 254 -15.84 -4.36 -9.83
CA GLN A 254 -16.36 -5.73 -9.69
C GLN A 254 -15.99 -6.42 -8.37
N THR A 255 -15.54 -5.66 -7.36
CA THR A 255 -15.35 -6.17 -6.00
C THR A 255 -16.65 -6.76 -5.49
N VAL A 256 -16.60 -8.00 -5.04
CA VAL A 256 -17.74 -8.73 -4.50
C VAL A 256 -17.64 -8.71 -2.99
N THR A 257 -18.76 -8.44 -2.31
CA THR A 257 -18.92 -8.56 -0.86
C THR A 257 -19.94 -9.65 -0.58
N THR A 258 -19.59 -10.59 0.28
CA THR A 258 -20.44 -11.73 0.66
C THR A 258 -20.39 -11.93 2.17
N ASP A 259 -21.23 -12.84 2.66
CA ASP A 259 -21.11 -13.41 4.00
C ASP A 259 -21.18 -12.34 5.10
N ILE A 260 -22.05 -11.34 4.94
CA ILE A 260 -22.22 -10.30 5.96
C ILE A 260 -23.02 -10.89 7.12
N PHE A 261 -22.44 -10.88 8.31
CA PHE A 261 -23.06 -11.37 9.54
C PHE A 261 -23.00 -10.29 10.62
N TRP A 262 -24.14 -10.05 11.27
CA TRP A 262 -24.26 -9.08 12.35
C TRP A 262 -24.58 -9.80 13.66
N ILE A 263 -23.89 -9.42 14.72
CA ILE A 263 -24.19 -9.80 16.10
C ILE A 263 -24.40 -8.51 16.87
N ILE A 264 -25.60 -8.32 17.42
CA ILE A 264 -25.98 -7.12 18.16
C ILE A 264 -26.29 -7.54 19.58
N ASP A 265 -25.55 -6.98 20.54
CA ASP A 265 -25.86 -7.10 21.95
C ASP A 265 -26.78 -5.95 22.35
N GLU A 266 -28.07 -6.26 22.53
CA GLU A 266 -29.11 -5.30 22.89
C GLU A 266 -28.90 -4.68 24.28
N GLY A 267 -28.24 -5.40 25.20
CA GLY A 267 -28.02 -4.93 26.56
C GLY A 267 -26.91 -3.88 26.66
N THR A 268 -25.87 -4.00 25.84
CA THR A 268 -24.70 -3.08 25.88
C THR A 268 -24.65 -2.10 24.70
N GLY A 269 -25.47 -2.33 23.66
CA GLY A 269 -25.40 -1.61 22.39
C GLY A 269 -24.11 -1.91 21.61
N TYR A 270 -23.39 -2.95 21.98
CA TYR A 270 -22.19 -3.41 21.28
C TYR A 270 -22.59 -4.17 20.02
N THR A 271 -21.91 -3.90 18.91
CA THR A 271 -22.19 -4.56 17.64
C THR A 271 -20.90 -5.15 17.10
N GLN A 272 -21.00 -6.39 16.62
CA GLN A 272 -19.98 -7.05 15.83
C GLN A 272 -20.53 -7.31 14.43
N VAL A 273 -19.70 -7.09 13.44
CA VAL A 273 -20.01 -7.43 12.05
C VAL A 273 -18.81 -8.08 11.40
N SER A 274 -19.03 -9.21 10.75
CA SER A 274 -18.03 -9.88 9.92
C SER A 274 -18.53 -9.99 8.49
N PHE A 275 -17.61 -9.90 7.53
CA PHE A 275 -17.93 -10.07 6.12
C PHE A 275 -16.68 -10.36 5.30
N ARG A 276 -16.91 -10.82 4.07
CA ARG A 276 -15.88 -11.16 3.10
C ARG A 276 -15.93 -10.20 1.91
N THR A 277 -14.76 -9.82 1.39
CA THR A 277 -14.68 -9.16 0.09
C THR A 277 -13.64 -9.80 -0.80
N GLU A 278 -13.96 -9.97 -2.08
CA GLU A 278 -13.04 -10.47 -3.09
C GLU A 278 -12.67 -9.38 -4.10
N ARG A 279 -11.37 -9.22 -4.34
CA ARG A 279 -10.83 -8.23 -5.27
C ARG A 279 -9.89 -8.90 -6.28
N SER A 280 -10.28 -8.97 -7.55
CA SER A 280 -9.36 -9.34 -8.62
C SER A 280 -8.48 -8.14 -8.99
N LEU A 281 -7.16 -8.27 -8.85
CA LEU A 281 -6.17 -7.26 -9.24
C LEU A 281 -5.60 -7.50 -10.66
N GLY A 282 -6.17 -8.46 -11.39
CA GLY A 282 -5.78 -8.80 -12.76
C GLY A 282 -4.57 -9.73 -12.86
N ARG A 283 -4.03 -9.87 -14.08
CA ARG A 283 -2.95 -10.83 -14.42
C ARG A 283 -1.55 -10.23 -14.24
N ASP A 284 -0.52 -11.07 -14.37
CA ASP A 284 0.84 -10.58 -14.52
C ASP A 284 1.01 -10.05 -15.94
N THR A 285 1.06 -8.73 -16.08
CA THR A 285 1.14 -8.02 -17.36
C THR A 285 2.27 -7.02 -17.30
N VAL A 286 2.94 -6.81 -18.44
CA VAL A 286 4.04 -5.83 -18.54
C VAL A 286 3.57 -4.42 -18.18
N LEU A 287 2.32 -4.08 -18.53
CA LEU A 287 1.68 -2.81 -18.21
C LEU A 287 0.58 -3.00 -17.18
N ALA A 288 0.25 -1.95 -16.43
CA ALA A 288 -0.92 -1.93 -15.56
C ALA A 288 -2.20 -2.18 -16.36
N ASP A 289 -2.89 -3.29 -16.04
CA ASP A 289 -4.17 -3.63 -16.68
C ASP A 289 -5.34 -2.77 -16.15
N LYS A 290 -6.49 -2.86 -16.83
CA LYS A 290 -7.69 -2.09 -16.46
C LYS A 290 -8.22 -2.44 -15.06
N LYS A 291 -8.13 -3.70 -14.62
CA LYS A 291 -8.61 -4.13 -13.29
C LYS A 291 -7.78 -3.50 -12.18
N TRP A 292 -6.48 -3.44 -12.39
CA TRP A 292 -5.53 -2.72 -11.54
C TRP A 292 -5.83 -1.22 -11.54
N ASP A 293 -5.95 -0.64 -12.74
CA ASP A 293 -6.13 0.78 -12.95
C ASP A 293 -7.38 1.32 -12.25
N LEU A 294 -8.49 0.57 -12.28
CA LEU A 294 -9.74 0.90 -11.59
C LEU A 294 -9.64 0.85 -10.07
N GLN A 295 -8.67 0.13 -9.51
CA GLN A 295 -8.52 -0.03 -8.06
C GLN A 295 -7.35 0.75 -7.45
N SER A 296 -6.53 1.34 -8.31
CA SER A 296 -5.39 2.12 -7.87
C SER A 296 -5.79 3.58 -7.63
N TYR A 297 -5.19 4.18 -6.61
CA TYR A 297 -5.30 5.61 -6.36
C TYR A 297 -4.09 6.29 -6.95
N PHE A 298 -4.29 7.24 -7.88
CA PHE A 298 -3.19 8.04 -8.39
C PHE A 298 -3.55 9.48 -8.77
N PRO A 299 -2.76 10.49 -8.34
CA PRO A 299 -3.08 11.91 -8.51
C PRO A 299 -3.04 12.46 -9.96
N PHE A 300 -2.45 11.76 -10.93
CA PHE A 300 -2.27 12.29 -12.30
C PHE A 300 -3.35 11.88 -13.31
N LYS A 301 -4.38 11.12 -12.89
CA LYS A 301 -5.53 10.90 -13.77
C LYS A 301 -6.37 12.17 -13.79
N LYS A 302 -6.47 12.82 -14.97
CA LYS A 302 -7.47 13.87 -15.20
C LYS A 302 -8.85 13.28 -14.87
N VAL A 303 -9.56 13.95 -13.97
CA VAL A 303 -10.94 13.62 -13.58
C VAL A 303 -11.81 13.61 -14.83
N VAL A 304 -12.23 12.43 -15.30
CA VAL A 304 -13.23 12.31 -16.36
C VAL A 304 -14.59 12.60 -15.72
N ARG A 305 -15.15 13.78 -16.02
CA ARG A 305 -16.55 14.08 -15.73
C ARG A 305 -17.40 13.33 -16.76
N LEU A 306 -18.11 12.28 -16.32
CA LEU A 306 -19.17 11.68 -17.13
C LEU A 306 -20.46 12.45 -16.83
N SER A 307 -21.09 12.94 -17.88
CA SER A 307 -22.36 13.66 -17.86
C SER A 307 -23.51 12.70 -17.53
N GLU A 308 -24.41 13.19 -16.68
CA GLU A 308 -25.71 12.63 -16.29
C GLU A 308 -25.70 11.62 -15.13
N GLY A 309 -26.26 12.05 -13.99
CA GLY A 309 -26.71 11.18 -12.90
C GLY A 309 -25.62 10.75 -11.91
N VAL A 310 -25.33 11.61 -10.93
CA VAL A 310 -24.51 11.43 -9.71
C VAL A 310 -24.03 9.99 -9.46
N TYR A 311 -22.81 9.68 -9.89
CA TYR A 311 -21.85 8.85 -9.13
C TYR A 311 -20.44 9.18 -9.63
N CYS A 312 -19.89 10.31 -9.19
CA CYS A 312 -18.45 10.43 -9.17
C CYS A 312 -17.95 9.62 -7.96
N PRO A 313 -17.00 8.68 -8.12
CA PRO A 313 -16.43 8.02 -6.95
C PRO A 313 -15.65 9.01 -6.06
N TRP A 314 -15.49 10.29 -6.44
CA TRP A 314 -14.75 11.31 -5.68
C TRP A 314 -15.35 12.72 -5.83
N LYS A 315 -16.40 13.01 -5.07
CA LYS A 315 -16.70 14.25 -4.30
C LYS A 315 -18.22 14.43 -4.15
N GLN A 316 -18.58 15.07 -3.04
CA GLN A 316 -19.91 15.36 -2.49
C GLN A 316 -20.95 15.76 -3.52
#